data_AF-A0A192H178-F1
#
_entry.id   AF-A0A192H178-F1
#
_cell.length_a   1.000
_cell.length_b   1.000
_cell.length_c   1.000
_cell.angle_alpha   90.00
_cell.angle_beta   90.00
_cell.angle_gamma   90.00
#
_symmetry.space_group_name_H-M   'P 1'
#
loop_
_entity.id
_entity.type
_entity.pdbx_description
1 polymer ?
#
loop_
_entity_poly.entity_id
_entity_poly.type
_entity_poly.pdbx_seq_one_letter_code
_entity_poly.pdbx_strand_id
1 'polypeptide(L)'
;MSKLTKRLLIVLLVIMQLIFLWVPVELRTLYNTRLGFMRQILFMNETYPVHLVEWLFWLLVLLTLYYLITLSLKRHKKWQIISWLSVGWLLLVLLVIIIAALLTAAGAPLHFYNLACWCVVLIMQLLMIKVAL
;
A
#
# COMPACT_ATOMS: atom_id res chain seq x y z
N MET A 1 -17.41 10.47 16.13
CA MET A 1 -16.27 11.35 15.79
C MET A 1 -16.79 12.69 15.28
N SER A 2 -16.21 13.80 15.74
CA SER A 2 -16.51 15.12 15.18
C SER A 2 -15.99 15.21 13.74
N LYS A 3 -16.60 16.06 12.89
CA LYS A 3 -16.14 16.28 11.50
C LYS A 3 -14.65 16.66 11.43
N LEU A 4 -14.16 17.40 12.42
CA LEU A 4 -12.76 17.81 12.53
C LEU A 4 -11.83 16.61 12.76
N THR A 5 -12.18 15.72 13.69
CA THR A 5 -11.38 14.51 13.97
C THR A 5 -11.31 13.56 12.78
N LYS A 6 -12.40 13.41 12.00
CA LYS A 6 -12.39 12.61 10.76
C LYS A 6 -11.41 13.18 9.73
N ARG A 7 -11.42 14.50 9.53
CA ARG A 7 -10.51 15.17 8.57
C ARG A 7 -9.04 15.03 8.97
N LEU A 8 -8.72 15.27 10.25
CA LEU A 8 -7.37 15.10 10.76
C LEU A 8 -6.86 13.66 10.57
N LEU A 9 -7.72 12.67 10.84
CA LEU A 9 -7.36 11.26 10.68
C LEU A 9 -7.11 10.89 9.21
N ILE A 10 -7.91 11.41 8.27
CA ILE A 10 -7.68 11.22 6.82
C ILE A 10 -6.34 11.82 6.40
N VAL A 11 -6.03 13.05 6.82
CA VAL A 11 -4.76 13.71 6.50
C VAL A 11 -3.58 12.90 7.06
N LEU A 12 -3.67 12.45 8.30
CA LEU A 12 -2.64 11.61 8.92
C LEU A 12 -2.44 10.30 8.15
N LEU A 13 -3.52 9.63 7.75
CA LEU A 13 -3.44 8.40 6.95
C LEU A 13 -2.78 8.64 5.60
N VAL A 14 -3.07 9.76 4.92
CA VAL A 14 -2.42 10.10 3.65
C VAL A 14 -0.92 10.33 3.84
N ILE A 15 -0.52 11.07 4.89
CA ILE A 15 0.90 11.28 5.21
C ILE A 15 1.60 9.94 5.46
N MET A 16 0.99 9.06 6.25
CA MET A 16 1.54 7.73 6.51
C MET A 16 1.66 6.89 5.23
N GLN A 17 0.66 6.93 4.34
CA GLN A 17 0.74 6.24 3.05
C GLN A 17 1.91 6.73 2.20
N LEU A 18 2.12 8.04 2.14
CA LEU A 18 3.25 8.63 1.41
C LEU A 18 4.60 8.17 1.99
N ILE A 19 4.72 8.13 3.32
CA ILE A 19 5.92 7.62 4.00
C ILE A 19 6.15 6.15 3.62
N PHE A 20 5.14 5.28 3.74
CA PHE A 20 5.28 3.86 3.41
C PHE A 20 5.49 3.58 1.92
N LEU A 21 5.01 4.46 1.03
CA LEU A 21 5.36 4.42 -0.40
C LEU A 21 6.82 4.82 -0.65
N TRP A 22 7.37 5.73 0.17
CA TRP A 22 8.75 6.20 0.06
C TRP A 22 9.77 5.25 0.71
N VAL A 23 9.42 4.55 1.79
CA VAL A 23 10.31 3.62 2.51
C VAL A 23 11.04 2.62 1.59
N PRO A 24 10.39 1.95 0.62
CA PRO A 24 11.07 1.12 -0.37
C PRO A 24 12.24 1.78 -1.11
N VAL A 25 12.12 3.08 -1.40
CA VAL A 25 13.16 3.86 -2.08
C VAL A 25 14.37 4.06 -1.17
N GLU A 26 14.14 4.42 0.10
CA GLU A 26 15.22 4.58 1.08
C GLU A 26 15.87 3.25 1.47
N LEU A 27 15.09 2.18 1.54
CA LEU A 27 15.66 0.86 1.74
C LEU A 27 16.57 0.49 0.56
N ARG A 28 16.21 0.86 -0.67
CA ARG A 28 17.10 0.63 -1.81
C ARG A 28 18.41 1.40 -1.67
N THR A 29 18.39 2.67 -1.27
CA THR A 29 19.61 3.48 -1.12
C THR A 29 20.51 2.95 0.02
N LEU A 30 19.93 2.58 1.15
CA LEU A 30 20.65 2.04 2.31
C LEU A 30 21.26 0.66 2.05
N TYR A 31 20.52 -0.23 1.40
CA TYR A 31 20.94 -1.61 1.18
C TYR A 31 21.79 -1.79 -0.09
N ASN A 32 21.90 -0.78 -0.95
CA ASN A 32 22.84 -0.78 -2.09
C ASN A 32 24.29 -0.49 -1.65
N THR A 33 24.67 -1.00 -0.49
CA THR A 33 26.03 -0.95 0.09
C THR A 33 26.53 -2.39 0.30
N ARG A 34 27.85 -2.61 0.29
CA ARG A 34 28.43 -3.96 0.46
C ARG A 34 27.92 -4.69 1.71
N LEU A 35 27.66 -3.97 2.80
CA LEU A 35 27.11 -4.51 4.05
C LEU A 35 25.61 -4.82 3.97
N GLY A 36 24.84 -4.01 3.23
CA GLY A 36 23.41 -4.23 2.98
C GLY A 36 23.16 -5.52 2.18
N PHE A 37 24.02 -5.77 1.18
CA PHE A 37 23.97 -6.99 0.37
C PHE A 37 24.24 -8.26 1.21
N MET A 38 25.16 -8.18 2.17
CA MET A 38 25.52 -9.30 3.05
C MET A 38 24.39 -9.67 4.03
N ARG A 39 23.70 -8.65 4.59
CA ARG A 39 22.51 -8.86 5.43
C ARG A 39 21.33 -9.44 4.65
N GLN A 40 21.19 -9.07 3.38
CA GLN A 40 20.15 -9.60 2.49
C GLN A 40 20.34 -11.08 2.17
N ILE A 41 21.57 -11.51 1.89
CA ILE A 41 21.87 -12.93 1.63
C ILE A 41 21.57 -13.77 2.88
N LEU A 42 21.93 -13.28 4.07
CA LEU A 42 21.62 -13.97 5.32
C LEU A 42 20.10 -14.15 5.51
N PHE A 43 19.32 -13.12 5.20
CA PHE A 43 17.85 -13.15 5.31
C PHE A 43 17.16 -14.05 4.29
N MET A 44 17.68 -14.16 3.05
CA MET A 44 17.15 -15.09 2.05
C MET A 44 17.53 -16.55 2.36
N ASN A 45 18.58 -16.76 3.15
CA ASN A 45 19.06 -18.08 3.55
C ASN A 45 18.38 -18.58 4.84
N GLU A 46 17.87 -17.66 5.68
CA GLU A 46 16.94 -18.00 6.75
C GLU A 46 15.57 -18.31 6.11
N THR A 47 15.04 -19.50 6.39
CA THR A 47 13.78 -20.05 5.86
C THR A 47 12.54 -19.29 6.37
N TYR A 48 12.49 -17.98 6.18
CA TYR A 48 11.28 -17.22 6.41
C TYR A 48 10.25 -17.62 5.35
N PRO A 49 8.95 -17.68 5.69
CA PRO A 49 7.91 -17.96 4.73
C PRO A 49 7.63 -16.72 3.87
N VAL A 50 8.64 -16.26 3.13
CA VAL A 50 8.65 -15.00 2.35
C VAL A 50 7.56 -14.97 1.28
N HIS A 51 7.20 -16.14 0.76
CA HIS A 51 6.09 -16.29 -0.17
C HIS A 51 4.74 -15.89 0.42
N LEU A 52 4.51 -16.03 1.74
CA LEU A 52 3.23 -15.65 2.35
C LEU A 52 2.91 -14.16 2.17
N VAL A 53 3.93 -13.30 2.17
CA VAL A 53 3.75 -11.85 1.99
C VAL A 53 3.26 -11.55 0.57
N GLU A 54 3.75 -12.28 -0.43
CA GLU A 54 3.32 -12.13 -1.81
C GLU A 54 1.86 -12.55 -2.02
N TRP A 55 1.47 -13.71 -1.47
CA TRP A 55 0.06 -14.15 -1.49
C TRP A 55 -0.85 -13.15 -0.78
N LEU A 56 -0.43 -12.64 0.37
CA LEU A 56 -1.18 -11.65 1.15
C LEU A 56 -1.31 -10.32 0.39
N PHE A 57 -0.25 -9.89 -0.29
CA PHE A 57 -0.26 -8.69 -1.12
C PHE A 57 -1.31 -8.80 -2.23
N TRP A 58 -1.27 -9.87 -3.03
CA TRP A 58 -2.23 -10.05 -4.13
C TRP A 58 -3.67 -10.18 -3.63
N LEU A 59 -3.87 -10.86 -2.49
CA LEU A 59 -5.17 -10.93 -1.84
C LEU A 59 -5.69 -9.54 -1.44
N LEU A 60 -4.84 -8.69 -0.86
CA LEU A 60 -5.21 -7.31 -0.50
C LEU A 60 -5.51 -6.44 -1.74
N VAL A 61 -4.76 -6.62 -2.83
CA VAL A 61 -5.02 -5.94 -4.11
C VAL A 61 -6.39 -6.35 -4.67
N LEU A 62 -6.70 -7.65 -4.69
CA LEU A 62 -7.99 -8.15 -5.16
C LEU A 62 -9.14 -7.64 -4.28
N LEU A 63 -8.96 -7.61 -2.96
CA LEU A 63 -9.96 -7.06 -2.03
C LEU A 63 -10.19 -5.56 -2.24
N THR A 64 -9.13 -4.78 -2.44
CA THR A 64 -9.25 -3.33 -2.71
C THR A 64 -9.93 -3.06 -4.05
N LEU A 65 -9.59 -3.81 -5.10
CA LEU A 65 -10.27 -3.74 -6.40
C LEU A 65 -11.76 -4.10 -6.30
N TYR A 66 -12.07 -5.22 -5.65
CA TYR A 66 -13.46 -5.63 -5.42
C TYR A 66 -14.23 -4.54 -4.67
N TYR A 67 -13.64 -3.97 -3.63
CA TYR A 67 -14.29 -2.90 -2.86
C TYR A 67 -14.53 -1.65 -3.72
N LEU A 68 -13.56 -1.21 -4.52
CA LEU A 68 -13.72 -0.07 -5.44
C LEU A 68 -14.83 -0.31 -6.48
N ILE A 69 -14.92 -1.52 -7.03
CA ILE A 69 -15.98 -1.90 -7.98
C ILE A 69 -17.35 -1.87 -7.31
N THR A 70 -17.49 -2.47 -6.12
CA THR A 70 -18.77 -2.42 -5.39
C THR A 70 -19.18 -1.00 -5.01
N LEU A 71 -18.20 -0.13 -4.73
CA LEU A 71 -18.44 1.28 -4.46
C LEU A 71 -18.95 2.00 -5.72
N SER A 72 -18.36 1.75 -6.90
CA SER A 72 -18.79 2.38 -8.16
C SER A 72 -20.18 1.93 -8.63
N LEU A 73 -20.52 0.66 -8.40
CA LEU A 73 -21.83 0.09 -8.74
C LEU A 73 -22.95 0.61 -7.82
N LYS A 74 -22.63 0.88 -6.55
CA LYS A 74 -23.57 1.50 -5.61
C LYS A 74 -23.71 2.99 -5.92
N ARG A 75 -24.59 3.28 -6.87
CA ARG A 75 -24.99 4.62 -7.33
C ARG A 75 -25.70 5.42 -6.20
N HIS A 76 -24.98 5.77 -5.13
CA HIS A 76 -25.54 6.57 -4.06
C HIS A 76 -25.70 8.02 -4.53
N LYS A 77 -26.93 8.55 -4.51
CA LYS A 77 -27.28 9.93 -4.87
C LYS A 77 -26.61 11.03 -3.99
N LYS A 78 -25.79 10.67 -2.99
CA LYS A 78 -25.18 11.58 -2.00
C LYS A 78 -23.64 11.53 -1.99
N TRP A 79 -22.99 11.28 -3.11
CA TRP A 79 -21.53 11.40 -3.19
C TRP A 79 -21.14 12.87 -3.10
N GLN A 80 -20.72 13.31 -1.92
CA GLN A 80 -20.09 14.61 -1.73
C GLN A 80 -18.74 14.63 -2.49
N ILE A 81 -18.31 15.80 -2.95
CA ILE A 81 -17.04 16.01 -3.69
C ILE A 81 -15.83 15.37 -2.98
N ILE A 82 -15.85 15.35 -1.64
CA ILE A 82 -14.82 14.72 -0.79
C ILE A 82 -14.70 13.21 -1.07
N SER A 83 -15.81 12.53 -1.37
CA SER A 83 -15.85 11.10 -1.71
C SER A 83 -15.15 10.82 -3.04
N TRP A 84 -15.31 11.70 -4.04
CA TRP A 84 -14.71 11.52 -5.36
C TRP A 84 -13.19 11.72 -5.32
N LEU A 85 -12.72 12.74 -4.59
CA LEU A 85 -11.29 12.97 -4.41
C LEU A 85 -10.62 11.78 -3.71
N SER A 86 -11.25 11.25 -2.65
CA SER A 86 -10.73 10.06 -1.97
C SER A 86 -10.69 8.84 -2.91
N VAL A 87 -11.74 8.60 -3.70
CA VAL A 87 -11.77 7.47 -4.64
C VAL A 87 -10.72 7.62 -5.74
N GLY A 88 -10.52 8.84 -6.27
CA GLY A 88 -9.45 9.14 -7.21
C GLY A 88 -8.06 8.90 -6.63
N TRP A 89 -7.81 9.35 -5.40
CA TRP A 89 -6.55 9.08 -4.69
C TRP A 89 -6.32 7.58 -4.50
N LEU A 90 -7.35 6.85 -4.10
CA LEU A 90 -7.29 5.41 -3.89
C LEU A 90 -6.95 4.64 -5.17
N LEU A 91 -7.56 5.00 -6.30
CA LEU A 91 -7.22 4.43 -7.60
C LEU A 91 -5.77 4.74 -7.99
N LEU A 92 -5.32 5.97 -7.76
CA LEU A 92 -3.95 6.39 -8.07
C LEU A 92 -2.94 5.59 -7.24
N VAL A 93 -3.13 5.51 -5.92
CA VAL A 93 -2.24 4.73 -5.03
C VAL A 93 -2.21 3.26 -5.42
N LEU A 94 -3.36 2.67 -5.70
CA LEU A 94 -3.46 1.27 -6.11
C LEU A 94 -2.70 1.02 -7.44
N LEU A 95 -2.86 1.90 -8.42
CA LEU A 95 -2.15 1.81 -9.69
C LEU A 95 -0.64 1.95 -9.53
N VAL A 96 -0.19 2.90 -8.70
CA VAL A 96 1.24 3.07 -8.36
C VAL A 96 1.79 1.80 -7.72
N ILE A 97 1.08 1.20 -6.76
CA ILE A 97 1.49 -0.02 -6.08
C ILE A 97 1.58 -1.20 -7.05
N ILE A 98 0.58 -1.39 -7.93
CA ILE A 98 0.59 -2.48 -8.91
C ILE A 98 1.75 -2.31 -9.90
N ILE A 99 1.95 -1.10 -10.44
CA ILE A 99 3.07 -0.82 -11.35
C ILE A 99 4.40 -1.07 -10.65
N ALA A 100 4.56 -0.55 -9.42
CA ALA A 100 5.79 -0.75 -8.64
C ALA A 100 6.06 -2.23 -8.38
N ALA A 101 5.03 -3.02 -8.05
CA ALA A 101 5.15 -4.46 -7.84
C ALA A 101 5.58 -5.21 -9.11
N LEU A 102 4.97 -4.88 -10.25
CA LEU A 102 5.32 -5.48 -11.55
C LEU A 102 6.73 -5.10 -12.03
N LEU A 103 7.19 -3.89 -11.71
CA LEU A 103 8.54 -3.42 -12.07
C LEU A 103 9.63 -3.92 -11.12
N THR A 104 9.29 -4.35 -9.91
CA THR A 104 10.25 -5.00 -9.01
C THR A 104 10.39 -6.48 -9.35
N ALA A 105 11.59 -6.89 -9.76
CA ALA A 105 11.89 -8.31 -10.00
C ALA A 105 11.65 -9.14 -8.74
N ALA A 106 10.95 -10.28 -8.88
CA ALA A 106 10.67 -11.20 -7.77
C ALA A 106 11.94 -11.79 -7.14
N GLY A 107 13.04 -11.85 -7.90
CA GLY A 107 14.37 -12.25 -7.41
C GLY A 107 15.15 -11.12 -6.72
N ALA A 108 14.61 -9.90 -6.64
CA ALA A 108 15.30 -8.80 -5.97
C ALA A 108 15.21 -8.98 -4.44
N PRO A 109 16.32 -8.80 -3.71
CA PRO A 109 16.37 -9.12 -2.28
C PRO A 109 15.48 -8.23 -1.39
N LEU A 110 15.08 -7.05 -1.87
CA LEU A 110 14.12 -6.16 -1.18
C LEU A 110 12.66 -6.36 -1.59
N HIS A 111 12.38 -7.27 -2.53
CA HIS A 111 11.04 -7.42 -3.10
C HIS A 111 9.97 -7.64 -2.03
N PHE A 112 10.18 -8.59 -1.12
CA PHE A 112 9.23 -8.90 -0.05
C PHE A 112 9.07 -7.78 0.99
N TYR A 113 10.13 -7.01 1.25
CA TYR A 113 10.04 -5.82 2.11
C TYR A 113 9.19 -4.72 1.45
N ASN A 114 9.36 -4.53 0.15
CA ASN A 114 8.56 -3.57 -0.62
C ASN A 114 7.08 -4.00 -0.62
N LEU A 115 6.81 -5.28 -0.88
CA LEU A 115 5.46 -5.84 -0.81
C LEU A 115 4.83 -5.63 0.57
N ALA A 116 5.56 -5.88 1.66
CA ALA A 116 5.06 -5.66 3.02
C ALA A 116 4.72 -4.18 3.28
N CYS A 117 5.58 -3.25 2.85
CA CYS A 117 5.31 -1.81 2.95
C CYS A 117 4.03 -1.44 2.16
N TRP A 118 3.88 -1.96 0.95
CA TRP A 118 2.69 -1.70 0.14
C TRP A 118 1.42 -2.36 0.71
N CYS A 119 1.52 -3.52 1.36
CA CYS A 119 0.39 -4.12 2.09
C CYS A 119 -0.13 -3.17 3.18
N VAL A 120 0.78 -2.55 3.93
CA VAL A 120 0.42 -1.53 4.94
C VAL A 120 -0.30 -0.35 4.28
N VAL A 121 0.20 0.14 3.14
CA VAL A 121 -0.46 1.21 2.38
C VAL A 121 -1.87 0.81 1.95
N LEU A 122 -2.07 -0.40 1.42
CA LEU A 122 -3.39 -0.92 1.02
C LEU A 122 -4.36 -1.01 2.21
N ILE A 123 -3.89 -1.49 3.37
CA ILE A 123 -4.69 -1.53 4.61
C ILE A 123 -5.10 -0.12 5.04
N MET A 124 -4.15 0.83 5.05
CA MET A 124 -4.45 2.24 5.35
C MET A 124 -5.47 2.82 4.37
N GLN A 125 -5.41 2.43 3.10
CA GLN A 125 -6.34 2.90 2.07
C GLN A 125 -7.76 2.36 2.30
N LEU A 126 -7.91 1.08 2.68
CA LEU A 126 -9.19 0.52 3.09
C LEU A 126 -9.76 1.22 4.35
N LEU A 127 -8.91 1.51 5.33
CA LEU A 127 -9.31 2.25 6.54
C LEU A 127 -9.77 3.67 6.21
N MET A 128 -9.08 4.36 5.31
CA MET A 128 -9.44 5.72 4.88
C MET A 128 -10.84 5.75 4.27
N ILE A 129 -11.19 4.75 3.44
CA ILE A 129 -12.53 4.64 2.86
C ILE A 129 -13.60 4.49 3.94
N LYS A 130 -13.36 3.61 4.92
CA LYS A 130 -14.31 3.37 6.03
C LYS A 130 -14.54 4.62 6.88
N VAL A 131 -13.54 5.47 7.03
CA VAL A 131 -13.62 6.72 7.81
C VAL A 131 -14.30 7.85 7.01
N ALA A 132 -14.02 7.90 5.71
CA ALA A 132 -14.53 8.92 4.80
C ALA A 132 -16.02 8.75 4.46
N LEU A 133 -16.52 7.50 4.39
CA LEU A 133 -17.94 7.17 4.32
C LEU A 133 -18.66 7.40 5.67
#